data_AF-A0AAU6DLJ7-F1
#
_entry.id   AF-A0AAU6DLJ7-F1
#
_cell.length_a   1.000
_cell.length_b   1.000
_cell.length_c   1.000
_cell.angle_alpha   90.00
_cell.angle_beta   90.00
_cell.angle_gamma   90.00
#
_symmetry.space_group_name_H-M   'P 1'
#
loop_
_entity.id
_entity.type
_entity.pdbx_description
1 polymer ?
#
loop_
_entity_poly.entity_id
_entity_poly.type
_entity_poly.pdbx_seq_one_letter_code
_entity_poly.pdbx_strand_id
1 'polypeptide(L)'
;MSKQERAVHGQDGVDGCCPTLLTAPLDEDQAADLAKVFKALGDPVRLRLLSMIASRAGGEVCVCDLTPAFELSQPTISHHLKLLREAGLIDSERRGTWVYYRLLPQMTDRLAAVLARPAGAPVPDAAETAGTADVAETAGAAQ
;
A
#
# COMPACT_ATOMS: atom_id res chain seq x y z
N MET A 1 -1.78 -18.22 30.44
CA MET A 1 -1.77 -16.75 30.20
C MET A 1 -0.32 -16.34 29.98
N SER A 2 0.24 -16.75 28.85
CA SER A 2 1.68 -16.66 28.58
C SER A 2 1.99 -15.30 27.99
N LYS A 3 2.45 -14.41 28.87
CA LYS A 3 3.06 -13.12 28.53
C LYS A 3 4.36 -13.42 27.79
N GLN A 4 4.40 -13.14 26.50
CA GLN A 4 5.65 -13.22 25.74
C GLN A 4 6.14 -11.80 25.49
N GLU A 5 7.00 -11.35 26.39
CA GLU A 5 7.83 -10.16 26.23
C GLU A 5 8.73 -10.38 25.01
N ARG A 6 8.53 -9.57 23.97
CA ARG A 6 9.36 -9.58 22.77
C ARG A 6 10.37 -8.45 22.91
N ALA A 7 11.61 -8.83 23.15
CA ALA A 7 12.74 -7.92 23.19
C ALA A 7 12.86 -7.19 21.83
N VAL A 8 12.66 -5.89 21.85
CA VAL A 8 13.01 -5.00 20.74
C VAL A 8 14.46 -4.58 20.98
N HIS A 9 15.39 -5.21 20.26
CA HIS A 9 16.74 -4.69 20.17
C HIS A 9 16.73 -3.45 19.28
N GLY A 10 16.91 -2.29 19.89
CA GLY A 10 17.30 -1.08 19.19
C GLY A 10 18.66 -1.29 18.53
N GLN A 11 18.76 -0.91 17.26
CA GLN A 11 20.03 -0.68 16.62
C GLN A 11 20.03 0.74 16.05
N ASP A 12 20.74 1.61 16.77
CA ASP A 12 21.35 2.81 16.22
C ASP A 12 22.43 2.37 15.23
N GLY A 13 22.20 2.61 13.94
CA GLY A 13 23.12 2.24 12.86
C GLY A 13 22.78 3.00 11.59
N VAL A 14 23.56 4.03 11.29
CA VAL A 14 23.44 4.89 10.12
C VAL A 14 24.00 4.15 8.90
N ASP A 15 23.21 3.24 8.32
CA ASP A 15 23.44 2.66 6.99
C ASP A 15 22.11 2.17 6.38
N GLY A 16 21.41 3.08 5.70
CA GLY A 16 20.84 2.84 4.37
C GLY A 16 19.96 1.62 4.06
N CYS A 17 19.24 1.02 5.00
CA CYS A 17 18.19 0.07 4.64
C CYS A 17 17.00 0.18 5.60
N CYS A 18 15.98 0.94 5.20
CA CYS A 18 14.68 0.87 5.85
C CYS A 18 14.17 -0.57 5.78
N PRO A 19 13.71 -1.18 6.89
CA PRO A 19 13.05 -2.47 6.81
C PRO A 19 11.87 -2.37 5.83
N THR A 20 11.89 -3.24 4.82
CA THR A 20 10.74 -3.40 3.93
C THR A 20 9.74 -4.30 4.64
N LEU A 21 8.47 -4.21 4.25
CA LEU A 21 7.39 -5.02 4.84
C LEU A 21 7.70 -6.52 4.82
N LEU A 22 8.56 -6.95 3.90
CA LEU A 22 8.92 -8.35 3.63
C LEU A 22 10.25 -8.79 4.27
N THR A 23 11.04 -7.89 4.85
CA THR A 23 12.38 -8.20 5.36
C THR A 23 12.48 -8.18 6.89
N ALA A 24 11.68 -7.35 7.57
CA ALA A 24 11.57 -7.35 9.02
C ALA A 24 10.19 -6.84 9.49
N PRO A 25 9.76 -7.19 10.72
CA PRO A 25 8.55 -6.62 11.30
C PRO A 25 8.66 -5.09 11.44
N LEU A 26 7.58 -4.39 11.10
CA LEU A 26 7.45 -2.95 11.31
C LEU A 26 7.24 -2.64 12.79
N ASP A 27 7.78 -1.53 13.26
CA ASP A 27 7.38 -0.94 14.54
C ASP A 27 6.01 -0.24 14.43
N GLU A 28 5.47 0.20 15.56
CA GLU A 28 4.13 0.79 15.65
C GLU A 28 4.01 2.10 14.85
N ASP A 29 5.05 2.94 14.89
CA ASP A 29 5.06 4.24 14.21
C ASP A 29 5.16 4.06 12.68
N GLN A 30 6.04 3.18 12.22
CA GLN A 30 6.17 2.80 10.81
C GLN A 30 4.87 2.21 10.27
N ALA A 31 4.23 1.31 11.03
CA ALA A 31 2.95 0.72 10.65
C ALA A 31 1.84 1.79 10.58
N ALA A 32 1.77 2.70 11.55
CA ALA A 32 0.79 3.78 11.58
C ALA A 32 0.97 4.73 10.38
N ASP A 33 2.20 5.09 10.03
CA ASP A 33 2.48 5.95 8.89
C ASP A 33 2.15 5.30 7.55
N LEU A 34 2.53 4.04 7.35
CA LEU A 34 2.14 3.29 6.14
C LEU A 34 0.63 3.10 6.07
N ALA A 35 -0.05 2.84 7.20
CA ALA A 35 -1.50 2.69 7.24
C ALA A 35 -2.24 3.95 6.78
N LYS A 36 -1.75 5.16 7.12
CA LYS A 36 -2.33 6.42 6.63
C LYS A 36 -2.30 6.48 5.09
N VAL A 37 -1.18 6.07 4.50
CA VAL A 37 -0.97 6.11 3.06
C VAL A 37 -1.80 5.04 2.35
N PHE A 38 -1.79 3.81 2.86
CA PHE A 38 -2.64 2.74 2.32
C PHE A 38 -4.12 3.06 2.46
N LYS A 39 -4.55 3.73 3.54
CA LYS A 39 -5.93 4.22 3.67
C LYS A 39 -6.27 5.25 2.60
N ALA A 40 -5.34 6.15 2.26
CA ALA A 40 -5.52 7.08 1.15
C ALA A 40 -5.57 6.36 -0.21
N LEU A 41 -4.82 5.29 -0.41
CA LEU A 41 -4.84 4.49 -1.64
C LEU A 41 -5.99 3.46 -1.69
N GLY A 42 -6.60 3.11 -0.58
CA GLY A 42 -7.65 2.08 -0.50
C GLY A 42 -9.00 2.46 -1.10
N ASP A 43 -9.09 3.54 -1.86
CA ASP A 43 -10.33 4.06 -2.45
C ASP A 43 -10.20 4.18 -3.97
N PRO A 44 -11.20 3.69 -4.71
CA PRO A 44 -11.11 3.61 -6.17
C PRO A 44 -11.06 4.98 -6.84
N VAL A 45 -11.75 5.99 -6.29
CA VAL A 45 -11.76 7.36 -6.83
C VAL A 45 -10.39 7.99 -6.62
N ARG A 46 -9.81 7.83 -5.43
CA ARG A 46 -8.46 8.34 -5.11
C ARG A 46 -7.38 7.70 -5.95
N LEU A 47 -7.43 6.38 -6.17
CA LEU A 47 -6.49 5.69 -7.06
C LEU A 47 -6.59 6.20 -8.50
N ARG A 48 -7.81 6.39 -9.01
CA ARG A 48 -8.02 6.89 -10.36
C ARG A 48 -7.54 8.34 -10.51
N LEU A 49 -7.82 9.20 -9.53
CA LEU A 49 -7.29 10.57 -9.48
C LEU A 49 -5.76 10.58 -9.50
N LEU A 50 -5.12 9.78 -8.62
CA LEU A 50 -3.68 9.68 -8.55
C LEU A 50 -3.07 9.20 -9.87
N SER A 51 -3.66 8.18 -10.50
CA SER A 51 -3.25 7.66 -11.80
C SER A 51 -3.34 8.71 -12.91
N MET A 52 -4.43 9.48 -12.95
CA MET A 52 -4.58 10.59 -13.91
C MET A 52 -3.54 11.69 -13.72
N ILE A 53 -3.18 12.01 -12.46
CA ILE A 53 -2.14 12.99 -12.16
C ILE A 53 -0.76 12.44 -12.57
N ALA A 54 -0.45 11.19 -12.20
CA ALA A 54 0.84 10.55 -12.45
C ALA A 54 1.12 10.30 -13.95
N SER A 55 0.09 10.07 -14.76
CA SER A 55 0.21 9.78 -16.18
C SER A 55 0.24 11.04 -17.08
N ARG A 56 0.13 12.24 -16.50
CA ARG A 56 0.12 13.48 -17.29
C ARG A 56 1.53 13.83 -17.77
N ALA A 57 1.69 13.96 -19.08
CA ALA A 57 2.98 14.28 -19.73
C ALA A 57 3.64 15.61 -19.27
N GLY A 58 2.89 16.52 -18.64
CA GLY A 58 3.40 17.79 -18.12
C GLY A 58 3.76 17.80 -16.63
N GLY A 59 3.59 16.67 -15.92
CA GLY A 59 3.90 16.56 -14.49
C GLY A 59 2.89 17.22 -13.54
N GLU A 60 1.90 17.96 -14.06
CA GLU A 60 0.83 18.60 -13.29
C GLU A 60 -0.50 18.62 -14.03
N VAL A 61 -1.61 18.66 -13.27
CA VAL A 61 -2.98 18.65 -13.79
C VAL A 61 -3.86 19.65 -13.06
N CYS A 62 -4.61 20.46 -13.80
CA CYS A 62 -5.61 21.35 -13.20
C CYS A 62 -6.79 20.54 -12.64
N VAL A 63 -7.34 20.95 -11.50
CA VAL A 63 -8.56 20.34 -10.93
C VAL A 63 -9.73 20.28 -11.92
N CYS A 64 -9.83 21.26 -12.82
CA CYS A 64 -10.88 21.34 -13.82
C CYS A 64 -10.78 20.29 -14.91
N ASP A 65 -9.59 19.75 -15.13
CA ASP A 65 -9.37 18.65 -16.07
C ASP A 65 -9.63 17.29 -15.40
N LEU A 66 -9.61 17.23 -14.06
CA LEU A 66 -9.85 16.02 -13.29
C LEU A 66 -11.34 15.76 -13.06
N THR A 67 -12.08 16.79 -12.63
CA THR A 67 -13.50 16.67 -12.25
C THR A 67 -14.39 16.03 -13.32
N PRO A 68 -14.28 16.35 -14.62
CA PRO A 68 -15.15 15.77 -15.66
C PRO A 68 -15.04 14.26 -15.84
N ALA A 69 -13.98 13.62 -15.33
CA ALA A 69 -13.80 12.16 -15.42
C ALA A 69 -14.64 11.36 -14.40
N PHE A 70 -15.36 12.06 -13.52
CA PHE A 70 -16.13 11.48 -12.43
C PHE A 70 -17.54 12.05 -12.40
N GLU A 71 -18.53 11.19 -12.09
CA GLU A 71 -19.91 11.61 -11.80
C GLU A 71 -20.05 12.06 -10.34
N LEU A 72 -19.11 12.90 -9.89
CA LEU A 72 -19.01 13.35 -8.51
C LEU A 72 -19.04 14.87 -8.43
N SER A 73 -19.51 15.38 -7.29
CA SER A 73 -19.47 16.81 -7.02
C SER A 73 -18.03 17.32 -6.86
N GLN A 74 -17.79 18.57 -7.23
CA GLN A 74 -16.49 19.22 -7.05
C GLN A 74 -16.03 19.28 -5.57
N PRO A 75 -16.92 19.46 -4.56
CA PRO A 75 -16.57 19.28 -3.15
C PRO A 75 -16.04 17.88 -2.82
N THR A 76 -16.65 16.83 -3.38
CA THR A 76 -16.22 15.44 -3.19
C THR A 76 -14.84 15.20 -3.77
N ILE A 77 -14.59 15.66 -5.00
CA ILE A 77 -13.27 15.55 -5.65
C ILE A 77 -12.20 16.33 -4.86
N SER A 78 -12.53 17.54 -4.40
CA SER A 78 -11.62 18.35 -3.58
C SER A 78 -11.27 17.66 -2.26
N HIS A 79 -12.23 16.98 -1.64
CA HIS A 79 -11.99 16.18 -0.44
C HIS A 79 -11.03 15.01 -0.72
N HIS A 80 -11.23 14.27 -1.81
CA HIS A 80 -10.32 13.20 -2.22
C HIS A 80 -8.89 13.70 -2.48
N LEU A 81 -8.75 14.83 -3.17
CA LEU A 81 -7.45 15.47 -3.43
C LEU A 81 -6.77 15.94 -2.13
N LYS A 82 -7.55 16.47 -1.17
CA LYS A 82 -7.04 16.83 0.16
C LYS A 82 -6.47 15.60 0.88
N LEU A 83 -7.19 14.47 0.89
CA LEU A 83 -6.72 13.24 1.55
C LEU A 83 -5.45 12.68 0.89
N LEU A 84 -5.34 12.74 -0.44
CA LEU A 84 -4.12 12.35 -1.16
C LEU A 84 -2.93 13.25 -0.79
N ARG A 85 -3.16 14.55 -0.62
CA ARG A 85 -2.13 15.50 -0.20
C ARG A 85 -1.72 15.29 1.26
N GLU A 86 -2.67 15.04 2.16
CA GLU A 86 -2.39 14.73 3.57
C GLU A 86 -1.60 13.43 3.72
N ALA A 87 -1.77 12.48 2.79
CA ALA A 87 -0.96 11.27 2.71
C ALA A 87 0.42 11.48 2.04
N GLY A 88 0.75 12.70 1.61
CA GLY A 88 2.03 13.03 0.98
C GLY A 88 2.23 12.45 -0.42
N LEU A 89 1.16 12.03 -1.10
CA LEU A 89 1.23 11.43 -2.45
C LEU A 89 1.25 12.48 -3.55
N ILE A 90 0.61 13.62 -3.31
CA ILE A 90 0.51 14.72 -4.26
C ILE A 90 0.77 16.05 -3.58
N ASP A 91 1.16 17.03 -4.38
CA ASP A 91 1.25 18.42 -3.98
C ASP A 91 0.28 19.28 -4.81
N SER A 92 -0.01 20.48 -4.32
CA SER A 92 -0.96 21.41 -4.95
C SER A 92 -0.38 22.82 -5.04
N GLU A 93 -0.48 23.43 -6.22
CA GLU A 93 -0.07 24.81 -6.46
C GLU A 93 -1.27 25.63 -6.97
N ARG A 94 -1.53 26.78 -6.35
CA ARG A 94 -2.58 27.70 -6.80
C ARG A 94 -2.01 28.74 -7.75
N ARG A 95 -2.56 28.79 -8.98
CA ARG A 95 -2.19 29.75 -10.02
C ARG A 95 -3.42 30.56 -10.41
N GLY A 96 -3.57 31.73 -9.77
CA GLY A 96 -4.76 32.58 -9.89
C GLY A 96 -6.00 31.91 -9.30
N THR A 97 -7.00 31.67 -10.15
CA THR A 97 -8.27 31.02 -9.76
C THR A 97 -8.16 29.50 -9.74
N TRP A 98 -7.17 28.92 -10.42
CA TRP A 98 -7.04 27.48 -10.63
C TRP A 98 -6.04 26.84 -9.67
N VAL A 99 -6.25 25.56 -9.38
CA VAL A 99 -5.34 24.74 -8.56
C VAL A 99 -4.84 23.59 -9.41
N TYR A 100 -3.52 23.44 -9.45
CA TYR A 100 -2.81 22.39 -10.15
C TYR A 100 -2.30 21.38 -9.14
N TYR A 101 -2.36 20.11 -9.49
CA TYR A 101 -1.88 19.01 -8.68
C TYR A 101 -0.77 18.26 -9.41
N ARG A 102 0.25 17.85 -8.66
CA ARG A 102 1.40 17.09 -9.16
C ARG A 102 1.69 15.91 -8.25
N LEU A 103 2.23 14.85 -8.82
CA LEU A 103 2.72 13.70 -8.04
C LEU A 103 3.96 14.10 -7.25
N LEU A 104 4.13 13.53 -6.04
CA LEU A 104 5.38 13.56 -5.29
C LEU A 104 6.12 12.22 -5.46
N PRO A 105 7.12 12.11 -6.36
CA PRO A 105 7.74 10.84 -6.71
C PRO A 105 8.38 10.13 -5.51
N GLN A 106 8.91 10.90 -4.55
CA GLN A 106 9.61 10.37 -3.39
C GLN A 106 8.73 9.41 -2.58
N MET A 107 7.43 9.72 -2.47
CA MET A 107 6.52 8.89 -1.69
C MET A 107 6.10 7.63 -2.44
N THR A 108 5.91 7.71 -3.75
CA THR A 108 5.66 6.52 -4.58
C THR A 108 6.87 5.59 -4.64
N ASP A 109 8.09 6.14 -4.69
CA ASP A 109 9.33 5.36 -4.66
C ASP A 109 9.48 4.63 -3.33
N ARG A 110 9.18 5.32 -2.22
CA ARG A 110 9.16 4.71 -0.88
C ARG A 110 8.15 3.56 -0.80
N LEU A 111 6.93 3.75 -1.30
CA LEU A 111 5.91 2.70 -1.31
C LEU A 111 6.32 1.50 -2.16
N ALA A 112 6.90 1.74 -3.34
CA ALA A 112 7.43 0.70 -4.19
C ALA A 112 8.50 -0.11 -3.47
N ALA A 113 9.44 0.55 -2.77
CA ALA A 113 10.47 -0.11 -1.98
C ALA A 113 9.91 -0.94 -0.82
N VAL A 114 8.89 -0.43 -0.11
CA VAL A 114 8.24 -1.14 1.01
C VAL A 114 7.60 -2.45 0.56
N LEU A 115 7.02 -2.47 -0.65
CA LEU A 115 6.30 -3.61 -1.21
C LEU A 115 7.18 -4.48 -2.13
N ALA A 116 8.40 -4.04 -2.46
CA ALA A 116 9.29 -4.75 -3.35
C ALA A 116 9.71 -6.08 -2.72
N ARG A 117 9.39 -7.18 -3.40
CA ARG A 117 9.94 -8.50 -3.05
C ARG A 117 11.42 -8.52 -3.46
N PRO A 118 12.37 -8.83 -2.57
CA PRO A 118 13.75 -9.07 -2.98
C PRO A 118 13.77 -10.24 -3.97
N ALA A 119 14.27 -9.99 -5.17
CA ALA A 119 14.38 -11.01 -6.21
C ALA A 119 15.31 -12.13 -5.70
N GLY A 120 14.75 -13.32 -5.47
CA GLY A 120 15.52 -14.50 -5.05
C GLY A 120 14.94 -15.29 -3.87
N ALA A 121 13.95 -14.76 -3.13
CA ALA A 121 13.27 -15.56 -2.10
C ALA A 121 12.19 -16.44 -2.74
N PRO A 122 12.31 -17.79 -2.67
CA PRO A 122 11.20 -18.66 -3.05
C PRO A 122 9.99 -18.32 -2.18
N VAL A 123 8.85 -18.09 -2.81
CA VAL A 123 7.57 -18.06 -2.10
C VAL A 123 7.43 -19.46 -1.50
N PRO A 124 7.22 -19.63 -0.17
CA PRO A 124 6.83 -20.92 0.35
C PRO A 124 5.53 -21.29 -0.37
N ASP A 125 5.62 -22.26 -1.26
CA ASP A 125 4.52 -22.68 -2.09
C ASP A 125 3.38 -23.13 -1.18
N ALA A 126 2.19 -22.56 -1.39
CA ALA A 126 0.98 -22.93 -0.68
C ALA A 126 0.40 -24.24 -1.23
N ALA A 127 1.26 -25.23 -1.48
CA ALA A 127 0.93 -26.47 -2.18
C ALA A 127 1.62 -27.69 -1.55
N GLU A 128 1.52 -27.89 -0.24
CA GLU A 128 1.70 -29.23 0.34
C GLU A 128 0.90 -29.45 1.63
N THR A 129 -0.44 -29.36 1.52
CA THR A 129 -1.34 -30.16 2.38
C THR A 129 -2.51 -30.66 1.55
N ALA A 130 -2.23 -31.59 0.64
CA ALA A 130 -3.23 -32.46 0.04
C ALA A 130 -2.71 -33.90 0.02
N GLY A 131 -2.94 -34.60 1.14
CA GLY A 131 -3.31 -36.02 1.13
C GLY A 131 -2.21 -37.08 1.05
N THR A 132 -1.98 -37.77 2.17
CA THR A 132 -1.93 -39.25 2.23
C THR A 132 -2.15 -39.63 3.71
N ALA A 133 -3.26 -40.25 4.09
CA ALA A 133 -3.49 -41.69 4.10
C ALA A 133 -4.89 -41.89 4.75
N ASP A 134 -5.68 -42.93 4.53
CA ASP A 134 -5.65 -44.10 3.66
C ASP A 134 -7.04 -44.75 3.86
N VAL A 135 -7.52 -45.42 2.81
CA VAL A 135 -8.80 -46.13 2.75
C VAL A 135 -8.67 -47.48 3.47
N ALA A 136 -9.56 -47.75 4.42
CA ALA A 136 -9.80 -49.11 4.90
C ALA A 136 -11.30 -49.39 5.06
N GLU A 137 -11.93 -49.76 3.94
CA GLU A 137 -13.17 -50.55 3.93
C GLU A 137 -12.84 -51.90 3.28
N THR A 138 -12.98 -53.00 4.01
CA THR A 138 -13.91 -54.10 3.69
C THR A 138 -13.71 -55.36 4.57
N ALA A 139 -14.88 -55.89 4.98
CA ALA A 139 -15.25 -57.30 5.14
C ALA A 139 -14.78 -58.12 6.37
N GLY A 140 -15.72 -58.35 7.30
CA GLY A 140 -16.48 -59.61 7.33
C GLY A 140 -15.95 -60.81 8.16
N ALA A 141 -16.92 -61.47 8.82
CA ALA A 141 -16.98 -62.88 9.24
C ALA A 141 -16.68 -63.25 10.72
N ALA A 142 -17.79 -63.57 11.41
CA ALA A 142 -18.03 -64.81 12.16
C ALA A 142 -16.94 -65.33 13.12
N GLN A 143 -17.25 -65.28 14.42
CA GLN A 143 -17.62 -66.44 15.24
C GLN A 143 -18.32 -65.98 16.52
#